data_AF-A0A921QBZ1-F1
#
_entry.id   AF-A0A921QBZ1-F1
#
_cell.length_a   1.000
_cell.length_b   1.000
_cell.length_c   1.000
_cell.angle_alpha   90.00
_cell.angle_beta   90.00
_cell.angle_gamma   90.00
#
_symmetry.space_group_name_H-M   'P 1'
#
loop_
_entity.id
_entity.type
_entity.pdbx_description
1 polymer ?
#
loop_
_entity_poly.entity_id
_entity_poly.type
_entity_poly.pdbx_seq_one_letter_code
_entity_poly.pdbx_strand_id
1 'polypeptide(L)'
;GDTDSVVPLTATRYSIDALDLPTVVSWYPWYDDIKEVGGWSKVYNGLTLVTVRGAGHEVPLHRPRQALMLFQHFLNGEPMPKNGTAA
;
A
#
# COMPACT_ATOMS: atom_id res chain seq x y z
N GLY A 1 -5.27 -3.14 6.67
CA GLY A 1 -6.01 -2.07 5.97
C GLY A 1 -6.01 -0.82 6.83
N ASP A 2 -6.48 0.32 6.32
CA ASP A 2 -6.42 1.59 7.06
C ASP A 2 -7.60 1.85 8.01
N THR A 3 -8.62 0.98 8.04
CA THR A 3 -9.74 1.04 9.00
C THR A 3 -9.65 -0.02 10.10
N ASP A 4 -8.53 -0.74 10.20
CA ASP A 4 -8.29 -1.69 11.28
C ASP A 4 -7.95 -0.97 12.60
N SER A 5 -8.54 -1.43 13.70
CA SER A 5 -8.26 -0.95 15.06
C SER A 5 -7.42 -1.92 15.89
N VAL A 6 -7.28 -3.19 15.49
CA VAL A 6 -6.49 -4.19 16.23
C VAL A 6 -5.00 -3.97 15.99
N VAL A 7 -4.59 -3.85 14.73
CA VAL A 7 -3.23 -3.48 14.31
C VAL A 7 -3.32 -2.28 13.35
N PRO A 8 -3.55 -1.06 13.88
CA PRO A 8 -3.85 0.10 13.06
C PRO A 8 -2.64 0.56 12.24
N LEU A 9 -2.90 1.21 11.10
CA LEU A 9 -1.88 1.76 10.20
C LEU A 9 -0.82 2.59 10.95
N THR A 10 -1.24 3.40 11.92
CA THR A 10 -0.33 4.25 12.71
C THR A 10 0.74 3.45 13.43
N ALA A 11 0.40 2.28 13.98
CA ALA A 11 1.36 1.42 14.65
C ALA A 11 2.43 0.92 13.68
N THR A 12 2.03 0.38 12.52
CA THR A 12 2.95 -0.07 11.47
C THR A 12 3.83 1.07 10.95
N ARG A 13 3.28 2.29 10.81
CA ARG A 13 4.06 3.46 10.40
C ARG A 13 5.17 3.78 11.39
N TYR A 14 4.89 3.80 12.69
CA TYR A 14 5.93 4.04 13.71
C TYR A 14 7.00 2.94 13.70
N SER A 15 6.60 1.67 13.60
CA SER A 15 7.55 0.54 13.56
C SER A 15 8.48 0.60 12.35
N ILE A 16 7.97 0.98 11.17
CA ILE A 16 8.79 1.13 9.96
C ILE A 16 9.66 2.38 10.03
N ASP A 17 9.17 3.48 10.59
CA ASP A 17 9.94 4.72 10.75
C ASP A 17 11.16 4.52 11.66
N ALA A 18 11.03 3.68 12.69
CA ALA A 18 12.13 3.31 13.57
C ALA A 18 13.28 2.54 12.88
N LEU A 19 13.09 2.04 11.66
CA LEU A 19 14.15 1.41 10.87
C LEU A 19 15.08 2.43 10.20
N ASP A 20 14.71 3.72 10.18
CA ASP A 20 15.48 4.82 9.58
C ASP A 20 15.96 4.55 8.14
N LEU A 21 15.08 3.92 7.34
CA LEU A 21 15.40 3.59 5.94
C LEU A 21 15.32 4.85 5.05
N PRO A 22 16.26 5.03 4.11
CA PRO A 22 16.17 6.11 3.12
C PRO A 22 14.89 6.00 2.29
N THR A 23 14.15 7.11 2.17
CA THR A 23 12.96 7.17 1.31
C THR A 23 13.38 7.28 -0.15
N VAL A 24 12.92 6.35 -0.99
CA VAL A 24 13.15 6.33 -2.45
C VAL A 24 11.99 7.00 -3.18
N VAL A 25 10.75 6.73 -2.77
CA VAL A 25 9.55 7.39 -3.30
C VAL A 25 8.70 7.87 -2.14
N SER A 26 8.48 9.19 -2.09
CA SER A 26 7.60 9.84 -1.12
C SER A 26 6.16 9.34 -1.20
N TRP A 27 5.44 9.46 -0.09
CA TRP A 27 4.04 9.03 0.07
C TRP A 27 3.15 9.48 -1.10
N TYR A 28 2.54 8.53 -1.81
CA TYR A 28 1.72 8.80 -3.00
C TYR A 28 0.45 7.94 -3.02
N PRO A 29 -0.66 8.43 -3.60
CA PRO A 29 -1.85 7.63 -3.82
C PRO A 29 -1.60 6.63 -4.95
N TRP A 30 -1.99 5.38 -4.77
CA TRP A 30 -2.00 4.40 -5.84
C TRP A 30 -3.44 4.14 -6.31
N TYR A 31 -3.54 3.79 -7.59
CA TYR A 31 -4.82 3.67 -8.28
C TYR A 31 -5.05 2.24 -8.70
N ASP A 32 -6.30 1.84 -8.67
CA ASP A 32 -6.73 0.56 -9.19
C ASP A 32 -7.15 0.65 -10.67
N ASP A 33 -7.54 -0.49 -11.24
CA ASP A 33 -7.91 -0.59 -12.66
C ASP A 33 -9.09 0.32 -13.06
N ILE A 34 -9.96 0.69 -12.11
CA ILE A 34 -11.11 1.58 -12.33
C ILE A 34 -10.77 3.05 -12.04
N LYS A 35 -9.48 3.37 -11.87
CA LYS A 35 -8.95 4.71 -11.58
C LYS A 35 -9.44 5.30 -10.25
N GLU A 36 -9.85 4.45 -9.32
CA GLU A 36 -10.13 4.85 -7.94
C GLU A 36 -8.88 4.74 -7.08
N VAL A 37 -8.79 5.58 -6.06
CA VAL A 37 -7.69 5.51 -5.09
C VAL A 37 -7.86 4.25 -4.24
N GLY A 38 -7.04 3.24 -4.53
CA GLY A 38 -7.02 1.99 -3.77
C GLY A 38 -6.31 2.12 -2.42
N GLY A 39 -5.48 3.15 -2.26
CA GLY A 39 -4.79 3.48 -1.01
C GLY A 39 -3.56 4.34 -1.26
N TRP A 40 -2.56 4.23 -0.37
CA TRP A 40 -1.31 4.97 -0.48
C TRP A 40 -0.11 4.04 -0.38
N SER A 41 0.99 4.44 -1.00
CA SER A 41 2.26 3.72 -0.95
C SER A 41 3.41 4.67 -0.67
N LYS A 42 4.45 4.15 -0.01
CA LYS A 42 5.74 4.79 0.18
C LYS A 42 6.83 3.74 0.01
N VAL A 43 7.84 4.09 -0.76
CA VAL A 43 8.95 3.19 -1.08
C VAL A 43 10.18 3.68 -0.34
N TYR A 44 10.76 2.80 0.45
CA TYR A 44 12.04 2.93 1.11
C TYR A 44 13.07 2.05 0.40
N ASN A 45 14.35 2.29 0.66
CA ASN A 45 15.39 1.40 0.16
C ASN A 45 15.26 0.02 0.82
N GLY A 46 14.84 -0.99 0.06
CA GLY A 46 14.63 -2.37 0.53
C GLY A 46 13.27 -2.67 1.16
N LEU A 47 12.33 -1.70 1.19
CA LEU A 47 10.99 -1.91 1.78
C LEU A 47 9.93 -1.05 1.08
N THR A 48 8.77 -1.64 0.78
CA THR A 48 7.59 -0.90 0.29
C THR A 48 6.46 -1.01 1.31
N LEU A 49 5.98 0.15 1.80
CA LEU A 49 4.78 0.23 2.62
C LEU A 49 3.58 0.54 1.71
N VAL A 50 2.51 -0.26 1.85
CA VAL A 50 1.25 -0.06 1.12
C VAL A 50 0.09 -0.07 2.11
N THR A 51 -0.83 0.86 1.94
CA THR A 51 -2.14 0.88 2.61
C THR A 51 -3.24 0.57 1.61
N VAL A 52 -4.32 -0.03 2.09
CA VAL A 52 -5.52 -0.29 1.30
C VAL A 52 -6.68 0.45 1.95
N ARG A 53 -7.25 1.38 1.18
CA ARG A 53 -8.29 2.32 1.62
C ARG A 53 -9.60 1.62 1.91
N GLY A 54 -10.13 1.85 3.10
CA GLY A 54 -11.40 1.29 3.56
C GLY A 54 -11.35 -0.21 3.84
N ALA A 55 -10.16 -0.79 4.03
CA ALA A 55 -9.99 -2.19 4.41
C ALA A 55 -9.74 -2.31 5.92
N GLY A 56 -10.36 -3.30 6.57
CA GLY A 56 -10.07 -3.67 7.96
C GLY A 56 -8.82 -4.52 8.12
N HIS A 57 -8.81 -5.36 9.16
CA HIS A 57 -7.72 -6.28 9.48
C HIS A 57 -7.48 -7.30 8.34
N GLU A 58 -8.55 -7.98 7.93
CA GLU A 58 -8.54 -8.93 6.82
C GLU A 58 -8.72 -8.20 5.49
N VAL A 59 -7.63 -7.67 4.94
CA VAL A 59 -7.67 -6.89 3.68
C VAL A 59 -8.30 -7.65 2.51
N PRO A 60 -7.97 -8.92 2.24
CA PRO A 60 -8.58 -9.67 1.14
C PRO A 60 -10.08 -9.90 1.29
N LEU A 61 -10.62 -9.91 2.52
CA LEU A 61 -12.06 -10.02 2.77
C LEU A 61 -12.80 -8.72 2.41
N HIS A 62 -12.27 -7.57 2.82
CA HIS A 62 -12.93 -6.26 2.66
C HIS A 62 -12.72 -5.61 1.29
N ARG A 63 -11.56 -5.86 0.68
CA ARG A 63 -11.09 -5.23 -0.57
C ARG A 63 -10.38 -6.27 -1.46
N PRO A 64 -11.08 -7.32 -1.93
CA PRO A 64 -10.47 -8.45 -2.64
C PRO A 64 -9.74 -8.03 -3.92
N ARG A 65 -10.32 -7.10 -4.70
CA ARG A 65 -9.73 -6.61 -5.95
C ARG A 65 -8.40 -5.89 -5.71
N GLN A 66 -8.38 -4.96 -4.76
CA GLN A 66 -7.17 -4.25 -4.34
C GLN A 66 -6.11 -5.19 -3.73
N ALA A 67 -6.55 -6.18 -2.95
CA ALA A 67 -5.65 -7.15 -2.34
C ALA A 67 -4.95 -8.03 -3.39
N LEU A 68 -5.68 -8.50 -4.40
CA LEU A 68 -5.11 -9.28 -5.50
C LEU A 68 -4.09 -8.46 -6.29
N MET A 69 -4.43 -7.22 -6.62
CA MET A 69 -3.53 -6.30 -7.31
C MET A 69 -2.25 -6.05 -6.51
N LEU A 70 -2.37 -5.75 -5.21
CA LEU A 70 -1.22 -5.61 -4.30
C LEU A 70 -0.35 -6.87 -4.30
N PHE A 71 -0.97 -8.05 -4.26
CA PHE A 71 -0.26 -9.33 -4.28
C PHE A 71 0.50 -9.56 -5.60
N GLN A 72 -0.09 -9.24 -6.75
CA GLN A 72 0.56 -9.33 -8.06
C GLN A 72 1.78 -8.40 -8.15
N HIS A 73 1.63 -7.14 -7.74
CA HIS A 73 2.73 -6.18 -7.70
C HIS A 73 3.86 -6.62 -6.76
N PHE A 74 3.51 -7.19 -5.60
CA PHE A 74 4.49 -7.76 -4.67
C PHE A 74 5.30 -8.89 -5.32
N LEU A 75 4.64 -9.85 -5.99
CA LEU A 75 5.33 -10.97 -6.64
C LEU A 75 6.22 -10.52 -7.80
N ASN A 76 5.80 -9.50 -8.56
CA ASN A 76 6.58 -8.95 -9.67
C ASN A 76 7.71 -8.01 -9.21
N GLY A 77 7.74 -7.61 -7.93
CA GLY A 77 8.69 -6.61 -7.44
C GLY A 77 8.42 -5.21 -8.00
N GLU A 78 7.18 -4.91 -8.38
CA GLU A 78 6.79 -3.65 -9.01
C GLU A 78 6.12 -2.71 -8.00
N PRO A 79 6.37 -1.38 -8.08
CA PRO A 79 5.67 -0.42 -7.24
C PRO A 79 4.18 -0.34 -7.60
N MET A 80 3.34 0.03 -6.61
CA MET A 80 1.92 0.25 -6.86
C MET A 80 1.72 1.38 -7.90
N PRO A 81 0.75 1.27 -8.82
CA PRO A 81 0.64 2.19 -9.95
C PRO A 81 0.19 3.58 -9.55
N LYS A 82 0.80 4.59 -10.19
CA LYS A 82 0.50 6.02 -10.03
C LYS A 82 -0.54 6.44 -11.07
N ASN A 83 -1.26 7.53 -10.80
CA ASN A 83 -2.15 8.09 -11.82
C ASN A 83 -1.31 8.47 -13.05
N GLY A 84 -1.55 7.82 -14.20
CA GLY A 84 -0.90 8.16 -15.45
C GLY A 84 0.16 7.18 -15.97
N THR A 85 0.41 6.04 -15.33
CA THR A 85 1.09 4.92 -16.02
C THR A 85 0.03 3.98 -16.57
N ALA A 86 -0.42 4.26 -17.79
CA ALA A 86 -0.97 3.23 -18.65
C ALA A 86 0.08 2.12 -18.80
N ALA A 87 -0.38 0.87 -18.81
CA ALA A 87 0.41 -0.24 -19.31
C ALA A 87 0.96 0.04 -20.72
#